data_AF-A0A8T9VKI7-F1
#
_entry.id   AF-A0A8T9VKI7-F1
#
_cell.length_a   1.000
_cell.length_b   1.000
_cell.length_c   1.000
_cell.angle_alpha   90.00
_cell.angle_beta   90.00
_cell.angle_gamma   90.00
#
_symmetry.space_group_name_H-M   'P 1'
#
loop_
_entity.id
_entity.type
_entity.pdbx_description
1 polymer ?
#
loop_
_entity_poly.entity_id
_entity_poly.type
_entity_poly.pdbx_seq_one_letter_code
_entity_poly.pdbx_strand_id
1 'polypeptide(L)'
;MTDNQHENCEDDCGEDGHSHEDQHSHENHLEKDNLNSFTLTGSYEFDEETTQNEIISQVEEILNWLGTEAISLGAPVIGHIKGWVEMEDKVRFSLVMPEEGVDLGGDFNSDLPVDSYEVKLLAVIPLEDSKLSSLKKKVDAKLRDVG
;
A
#
# COMPACT_ATOMS: atom_id res chain seq x y z
N MET A 1 8.94 -54.02 -35.47
CA MET A 1 8.98 -55.01 -34.39
C MET A 1 10.42 -55.42 -34.24
N THR A 2 11.12 -54.80 -33.29
CA THR A 2 12.51 -55.11 -33.00
C THR A 2 12.52 -55.59 -31.56
N ASP A 3 12.89 -56.86 -31.44
CA ASP A 3 13.05 -57.62 -30.21
C ASP A 3 14.52 -57.56 -29.76
N ASN A 4 14.80 -58.11 -28.57
CA ASN A 4 16.07 -58.28 -27.84
C ASN A 4 16.50 -57.15 -26.90
N GLN A 5 16.89 -57.38 -25.64
CA GLN A 5 17.09 -58.57 -24.78
C GLN A 5 17.20 -57.98 -23.35
N HIS A 6 16.38 -58.38 -22.38
CA HIS A 6 16.60 -59.43 -21.37
C HIS A 6 17.91 -59.32 -20.56
N GLU A 7 17.70 -59.45 -19.25
CA GLU A 7 18.61 -59.85 -18.18
C GLU A 7 19.36 -58.82 -17.34
N ASN A 8 19.31 -59.13 -16.05
CA ASN A 8 19.37 -58.34 -14.85
C ASN A 8 20.40 -59.02 -13.94
N CYS A 9 20.95 -58.25 -12.99
CA CYS A 9 21.71 -58.69 -11.80
C CYS A 9 23.14 -59.16 -12.04
N GLU A 10 24.13 -58.92 -11.18
CA GLU A 10 24.37 -58.15 -9.94
C GLU A 10 25.87 -58.43 -9.67
N ASP A 11 26.70 -57.47 -9.26
CA ASP A 11 27.62 -57.63 -8.11
C ASP A 11 28.34 -56.31 -7.81
N ASP A 12 28.75 -56.21 -6.55
CA ASP A 12 28.84 -55.05 -5.68
C ASP A 12 30.30 -54.59 -5.47
N CYS A 13 30.46 -53.49 -4.73
CA CYS A 13 31.66 -52.95 -4.07
C CYS A 13 32.54 -51.90 -4.81
N GLY A 14 32.38 -50.63 -4.38
CA GLY A 14 33.41 -49.59 -4.48
C GLY A 14 32.90 -48.18 -4.14
N GLU A 15 33.01 -47.81 -2.86
CA GLU A 15 32.79 -46.51 -2.18
C GLU A 15 32.84 -45.19 -3.00
N ASP A 16 31.82 -44.34 -2.79
CA ASP A 16 31.82 -42.92 -2.35
C ASP A 16 30.47 -42.32 -2.78
N GLY A 17 29.53 -42.04 -1.86
CA GLY A 17 29.50 -40.73 -1.21
C GLY A 17 28.37 -39.87 -1.80
N HIS A 18 27.32 -39.68 -0.99
CA HIS A 18 26.23 -38.68 -1.10
C HIS A 18 24.96 -39.01 -1.90
N SER A 19 23.94 -39.39 -1.13
CA SER A 19 22.53 -39.10 -1.38
C SER A 19 22.23 -37.60 -1.15
N HIS A 20 21.50 -36.97 -2.07
CA HIS A 20 20.56 -35.86 -1.88
C HIS A 20 19.86 -35.66 -3.23
N GLU A 21 18.58 -35.98 -3.41
CA GLU A 21 17.42 -35.20 -2.92
C GLU A 21 17.50 -33.70 -3.23
N ASP A 22 16.51 -33.27 -4.01
CA ASP A 22 15.82 -31.99 -3.97
C ASP A 22 16.52 -30.67 -4.34
N GLN A 23 15.73 -29.90 -5.09
CA GLN A 23 15.63 -28.43 -5.00
C GLN A 23 16.82 -27.61 -5.48
N HIS A 24 16.76 -27.25 -6.77
CA HIS A 24 17.08 -25.87 -7.13
C HIS A 24 15.79 -25.06 -7.08
N SER A 25 15.45 -24.68 -5.85
CA SER A 25 14.47 -23.65 -5.53
C SER A 25 14.77 -22.41 -6.36
N HIS A 26 13.78 -21.95 -7.11
CA HIS A 26 13.75 -20.60 -7.66
C HIS A 26 13.64 -19.60 -6.50
N GLU A 27 14.73 -19.37 -5.78
CA GLU A 27 14.83 -18.28 -4.82
C GLU A 27 15.40 -17.04 -5.50
N ASN A 28 14.63 -16.50 -6.46
CA ASN A 28 14.46 -15.05 -6.50
C ASN A 28 13.26 -14.72 -5.62
N HIS A 29 13.38 -15.07 -4.34
CA HIS A 29 12.53 -14.50 -3.33
C HIS A 29 13.01 -13.06 -3.22
N LEU A 30 12.29 -12.14 -3.87
CA LEU A 30 12.13 -10.80 -3.32
C LEU A 30 11.72 -11.04 -1.88
N GLU A 31 12.71 -10.99 -0.98
CA GLU A 31 12.56 -11.19 0.45
C GLU A 31 11.30 -10.47 0.84
N LYS A 32 10.26 -11.22 1.27
CA LYS A 32 8.94 -10.73 1.67
C LYS A 32 9.01 -9.26 2.00
N ASP A 33 8.73 -8.44 0.99
CA ASP A 33 8.80 -7.00 1.12
C ASP A 33 7.90 -6.70 2.32
N ASN A 34 8.46 -6.27 3.44
CA ASN A 34 7.73 -5.99 4.68
C ASN A 34 6.90 -4.71 4.47
N LEU A 35 6.13 -4.69 3.39
CA LEU A 35 5.15 -3.69 3.00
C LEU A 35 3.97 -3.86 3.95
N ASN A 36 4.18 -3.36 5.16
CA ASN A 36 3.08 -3.13 6.06
C ASN A 36 2.15 -2.08 5.42
N SER A 37 0.88 -2.20 5.72
CA SER A 37 -0.12 -1.30 5.19
C SER A 37 -1.15 -0.98 6.25
N PHE A 38 -1.77 0.18 6.12
CA PHE A 38 -2.93 0.52 6.92
C PHE A 38 -4.04 1.04 6.04
N THR A 39 -5.25 0.67 6.42
CA THR A 39 -6.48 1.25 5.89
C THR A 39 -7.08 2.17 6.94
N LEU A 40 -7.52 3.33 6.49
CA LEU A 40 -8.30 4.29 7.26
C LEU A 40 -9.62 4.52 6.53
N THR A 41 -10.70 4.51 7.29
CA THR A 41 -12.03 4.86 6.79
C THR A 41 -12.68 5.69 7.88
N GLY A 42 -13.14 6.88 7.52
CA GLY A 42 -13.73 7.83 8.45
C GLY A 42 -14.78 8.67 7.74
N SER A 43 -15.76 9.11 8.52
CA SER A 43 -16.80 10.03 8.10
C SER A 43 -16.73 11.21 9.05
N TYR A 44 -16.71 12.43 8.51
CA TYR A 44 -16.51 13.66 9.26
C TYR A 44 -17.61 14.66 8.89
N GLU A 45 -18.11 15.36 9.89
CA GLU A 45 -19.18 16.35 9.79
C GLU A 45 -18.60 17.70 10.25
N PHE A 46 -19.02 18.79 9.61
CA PHE A 46 -18.55 20.14 9.90
C PHE A 46 -19.59 20.95 10.66
N ASP A 47 -19.14 21.80 11.58
CA ASP A 47 -20.00 22.77 12.25
C ASP A 47 -20.33 23.99 11.36
N GLU A 48 -19.45 24.32 10.40
CA GLU A 48 -19.62 25.38 9.41
C GLU A 48 -19.49 24.79 7.99
N GLU A 49 -20.38 25.17 7.06
CA GLU A 49 -20.32 24.69 5.67
C GLU A 49 -19.00 25.13 5.02
N THR A 50 -18.24 24.17 4.50
CA THR A 50 -17.05 24.40 3.68
C THR A 50 -17.33 24.03 2.22
N THR A 51 -16.39 24.28 1.32
CA THR A 51 -16.54 23.92 -0.10
C THR A 51 -15.85 22.60 -0.43
N GLN A 52 -16.33 21.89 -1.46
CA GLN A 52 -15.64 20.69 -1.96
C GLN A 52 -14.16 20.97 -2.26
N ASN A 53 -13.84 22.14 -2.83
CA ASN A 53 -12.46 22.50 -3.15
C ASN A 53 -11.57 22.61 -1.90
N GLU A 54 -12.07 23.20 -0.81
CA GLU A 54 -11.32 23.29 0.44
C GLU A 54 -11.06 21.90 1.04
N ILE A 55 -12.07 21.02 1.06
CA ILE A 55 -11.91 19.64 1.56
C ILE A 55 -10.86 18.90 0.74
N ILE A 56 -10.96 18.96 -0.59
CA ILE A 56 -10.01 18.26 -1.48
C ILE A 56 -8.60 18.83 -1.33
N SER A 57 -8.46 20.15 -1.23
CA SER A 57 -7.15 20.80 -1.02
C SER A 57 -6.51 20.36 0.30
N GLN A 58 -7.28 20.36 1.40
CA GLN A 58 -6.78 19.93 2.70
C GLN A 58 -6.43 18.44 2.71
N VAL A 59 -7.25 17.59 2.09
CA VAL A 59 -6.95 16.16 1.97
C VAL A 59 -5.67 15.94 1.17
N GLU A 60 -5.47 16.67 0.07
CA GLU A 60 -4.23 16.64 -0.71
C GLU A 60 -3.01 17.03 0.16
N GLU A 61 -3.11 18.10 0.95
CA GLU A 61 -2.05 18.51 1.88
C GLU A 61 -1.75 17.41 2.92
N ILE A 62 -2.78 16.75 3.46
CA ILE A 62 -2.63 15.65 4.42
C ILE A 62 -1.94 14.45 3.76
N LEU A 63 -2.26 14.14 2.51
CA LEU A 63 -1.64 13.03 1.77
C LEU A 63 -0.16 13.32 1.46
N ASN A 64 0.16 14.53 1.01
CA ASN A 64 1.54 14.97 0.80
C ASN A 64 2.35 14.96 2.09
N TRP A 65 1.75 15.45 3.18
CA TRP A 65 2.35 15.38 4.52
C TRP A 65 2.57 13.93 4.96
N LEU A 66 1.58 13.04 4.79
CA LEU A 66 1.70 11.62 5.12
C LEU A 66 2.87 10.98 4.38
N GLY A 67 3.02 11.30 3.09
CA GLY A 67 4.14 10.79 2.32
C GLY A 67 5.49 11.28 2.82
N THR A 68 5.60 12.59 3.07
CA THR A 68 6.84 13.20 3.58
C THR A 68 7.20 12.69 4.99
N GLU A 69 6.20 12.55 5.86
CA GLU A 69 6.36 12.03 7.21
C GLU A 69 6.78 10.55 7.18
N ALA A 70 6.23 9.74 6.26
CA ALA A 70 6.62 8.35 6.10
C ALA A 70 8.11 8.20 5.76
N ILE A 71 8.60 8.97 4.78
CA ILE A 71 10.04 8.99 4.43
C ILE A 71 10.88 9.48 5.62
N SER A 72 10.43 10.53 6.32
CA SER A 72 11.12 11.08 7.50
C SER A 72 11.21 10.08 8.66
N LEU A 73 10.24 9.16 8.80
CA LEU A 73 10.24 8.08 9.78
C LEU A 73 11.13 6.89 9.40
N GLY A 74 11.80 6.97 8.25
CA GLY A 74 12.76 5.99 7.74
C GLY A 74 12.19 5.03 6.70
N ALA A 75 11.03 5.32 6.10
CA ALA A 75 10.55 4.53 4.97
C ALA A 75 11.49 4.78 3.77
N PRO A 76 12.04 3.73 3.13
CA PRO A 76 12.85 3.91 1.93
C PRO A 76 12.05 4.45 0.75
N VAL A 77 10.76 4.08 0.66
CA VAL A 77 9.81 4.49 -0.38
C VAL A 77 8.40 4.51 0.20
N ILE A 78 7.46 5.15 -0.50
CA ILE A 78 6.03 4.95 -0.29
C ILE A 78 5.62 3.94 -1.36
N GLY A 79 5.13 2.77 -0.94
CA GLY A 79 4.71 1.75 -1.90
C GLY A 79 3.54 2.24 -2.77
N HIS A 80 2.48 2.72 -2.12
CA HIS A 80 1.44 3.58 -2.71
C HIS A 80 0.47 4.04 -1.63
N ILE A 81 -0.07 5.24 -1.75
CA ILE A 81 -1.22 5.72 -0.99
C ILE A 81 -2.34 5.95 -1.99
N LYS A 82 -3.51 5.36 -1.78
CA LYS A 82 -4.65 5.53 -2.68
C LYS A 82 -5.95 5.49 -1.92
N GLY A 83 -6.97 6.11 -2.49
CA GLY A 83 -8.23 6.20 -1.81
C GLY A 83 -9.26 7.02 -2.54
N TRP A 84 -10.26 7.43 -1.80
CA TRP A 84 -11.27 8.35 -2.25
C TRP A 84 -11.78 9.20 -1.11
N VAL A 85 -12.23 10.39 -1.47
CA VAL A 85 -13.07 11.29 -0.69
C VAL A 85 -14.44 11.28 -1.35
N GLU A 86 -15.49 11.08 -0.58
CA GLU A 86 -16.88 11.09 -1.03
C GLU A 86 -17.61 12.18 -0.25
N MET A 87 -18.12 13.16 -0.97
CA MET A 87 -18.94 14.26 -0.47
C MET A 87 -20.32 14.10 -1.14
N GLU A 88 -20.77 15.11 -1.90
CA GLU A 88 -21.76 14.88 -2.96
C GLU A 88 -21.12 14.16 -4.15
N ASP A 89 -19.91 14.58 -4.54
CA ASP A 89 -19.11 13.95 -5.57
C ASP A 89 -18.03 13.02 -4.96
N LYS A 90 -17.66 11.98 -5.73
CA LYS A 90 -16.62 11.04 -5.33
C LYS A 90 -15.32 11.33 -6.07
N VAL A 91 -14.32 11.83 -5.33
CA VAL A 91 -12.98 12.11 -5.84
C VAL A 91 -12.03 11.01 -5.39
N ARG A 92 -11.36 10.36 -6.34
CA ARG A 92 -10.29 9.40 -6.06
C ARG A 92 -8.96 10.13 -5.97
N PHE A 93 -8.07 9.61 -5.16
CA PHE A 93 -6.71 10.10 -5.08
C PHE A 93 -5.71 8.96 -5.13
N SER A 94 -4.53 9.24 -5.68
CA SER A 94 -3.39 8.35 -5.61
C SER A 94 -2.09 9.15 -5.45
N LEU A 95 -1.18 8.59 -4.66
CA LEU A 95 0.13 9.16 -4.38
C LEU A 95 1.14 8.02 -4.38
N VAL A 96 2.06 8.05 -5.33
CA VAL A 96 3.13 7.04 -5.47
C VAL A 96 4.44 7.60 -4.91
N MET A 97 4.77 8.86 -5.24
CA MET A 97 5.93 9.57 -4.72
C MET A 97 5.53 10.96 -4.22
N PRO A 98 6.04 11.44 -3.06
CA PRO A 98 5.71 12.78 -2.54
C PRO A 98 6.07 13.90 -3.50
N GLU A 99 7.16 13.71 -4.25
CA GLU A 99 7.68 14.65 -5.22
C GLU A 99 6.83 14.78 -6.49
N GLU A 100 6.04 13.76 -6.82
CA GLU A 100 5.09 13.79 -7.96
C GLU A 100 3.77 14.47 -7.59
N GLY A 101 3.49 14.65 -6.30
CA GLY A 101 2.22 15.17 -5.80
C GLY A 101 1.10 14.14 -5.85
N VAL A 102 -0.08 14.56 -5.38
CA VAL A 102 -1.29 13.71 -5.37
C VAL A 102 -1.97 13.82 -6.73
N ASP A 103 -2.21 12.67 -7.36
CA ASP A 103 -3.05 12.57 -8.54
C ASP A 103 -4.51 12.46 -8.10
N LEU A 104 -5.32 13.45 -8.49
CA LEU A 104 -6.75 13.49 -8.24
C LEU A 104 -7.52 13.03 -9.48
N GLY A 105 -8.44 12.10 -9.28
CA GLY A 105 -9.28 11.54 -10.33
C GLY A 105 -10.76 11.70 -9.99
N GLY A 106 -11.50 12.37 -10.85
CA GLY A 106 -12.93 12.64 -10.66
C GLY A 106 -13.25 14.06 -11.11
N ASP A 107 -14.51 14.28 -11.45
CA ASP A 107 -15.05 15.63 -11.64
C ASP A 107 -15.80 15.98 -10.34
N PHE A 108 -15.63 17.19 -9.85
CA PHE A 108 -16.23 17.63 -8.60
C PHE A 108 -16.54 19.13 -8.70
N ASN A 109 -17.64 19.56 -8.09
CA ASN A 109 -18.05 20.95 -8.13
C ASN A 109 -17.36 21.75 -7.02
N SER A 110 -16.30 22.47 -7.39
CA SER A 110 -15.43 23.21 -6.48
C SER A 110 -16.16 24.14 -5.49
N ASP A 111 -17.23 24.80 -5.94
CA ASP A 111 -17.98 25.79 -5.16
C ASP A 111 -19.19 25.20 -4.42
N LEU A 112 -19.43 23.88 -4.54
CA LEU A 112 -20.54 23.25 -3.84
C LEU A 112 -20.25 23.24 -2.34
N PRO A 113 -21.17 23.75 -1.50
CA PRO A 113 -21.03 23.64 -0.06
C PRO A 113 -21.23 22.19 0.39
N VAL A 114 -20.52 21.83 1.45
CA VAL A 114 -20.47 20.49 2.01
C VAL A 114 -20.50 20.59 3.53
N ASP A 115 -21.42 19.85 4.13
CA ASP A 115 -21.57 19.71 5.59
C ASP A 115 -20.92 18.43 6.15
N SER A 116 -20.57 17.48 5.28
CA SER A 116 -19.93 16.23 5.68
C SER A 116 -19.19 15.55 4.53
N TYR A 117 -18.18 14.75 4.86
CA TYR A 117 -17.47 13.93 3.88
C TYR A 117 -17.02 12.59 4.47
N GLU A 118 -16.91 11.61 3.59
CA GLU A 118 -16.34 10.30 3.89
C GLU A 118 -15.01 10.14 3.18
N VAL A 119 -14.04 9.53 3.86
CA VAL A 119 -12.75 9.22 3.26
C VAL A 119 -12.40 7.76 3.48
N LYS A 120 -11.85 7.14 2.44
CA LYS A 120 -11.22 5.84 2.53
C LYS A 120 -9.82 5.93 1.95
N LEU A 121 -8.85 5.59 2.77
CA LEU A 121 -7.42 5.64 2.44
C LEU A 121 -6.79 4.27 2.69
N LEU A 122 -6.01 3.81 1.73
CA LEU A 122 -5.10 2.68 1.86
C LEU A 122 -3.68 3.20 1.64
N ALA A 123 -2.82 3.06 2.65
CA ALA A 123 -1.40 3.38 2.56
C ALA A 123 -0.58 2.11 2.70
N VAL A 124 0.23 1.82 1.69
CA VAL A 124 1.20 0.73 1.67
C VAL A 124 2.58 1.36 1.80
N ILE A 125 3.20 1.18 2.96
CA ILE A 125 4.45 1.85 3.30
C ILE A 125 5.32 0.86 4.09
N PRO A 126 6.56 0.56 3.63
CA PRO A 126 7.50 -0.31 4.31
C PRO A 126 8.06 0.34 5.59
N LEU A 127 7.21 0.43 6.61
CA LEU A 127 7.53 0.92 7.95
C LEU A 127 7.13 -0.13 8.99
N GLU A 128 7.75 -0.04 10.17
CA GLU A 128 7.34 -0.85 11.32
C GLU A 128 5.88 -0.58 11.71
N ASP A 129 5.15 -1.62 12.12
CA ASP A 129 3.72 -1.53 12.47
C ASP A 129 3.42 -0.47 13.54
N SER A 130 4.33 -0.30 14.52
CA SER A 130 4.23 0.74 15.55
C SER A 130 4.25 2.16 14.98
N LYS A 131 5.10 2.41 13.97
CA LYS A 131 5.19 3.69 13.25
C LYS A 131 3.98 3.90 12.35
N LEU A 132 3.50 2.85 11.66
CA LEU A 132 2.29 2.94 10.84
C LEU A 132 1.03 3.18 11.65
N SER A 133 0.88 2.51 12.78
CA SER A 133 -0.22 2.75 13.71
C SER A 133 -0.20 4.18 14.24
N SER A 134 0.99 4.72 14.53
CA SER A 134 1.17 6.12 14.93
C SER A 134 0.82 7.10 13.79
N LEU A 135 1.29 6.83 12.57
CA LEU A 135 0.94 7.60 11.36
C LEU A 135 -0.56 7.60 11.11
N LYS A 136 -1.19 6.42 11.13
CA LYS A 136 -2.64 6.27 10.96
C LYS A 136 -3.41 7.15 11.94
N LYS A 137 -3.03 7.17 13.21
CA LYS A 137 -3.67 8.03 14.23
C LYS A 137 -3.49 9.51 13.93
N LYS A 138 -2.30 9.93 13.49
CA LYS A 138 -2.05 11.32 13.11
C LYS A 138 -2.86 11.72 11.87
N VAL A 139 -2.97 10.84 10.88
CA VAL A 139 -3.80 11.06 9.67
C VAL A 139 -5.27 11.16 10.05
N ASP A 140 -5.78 10.26 10.90
CA ASP A 140 -7.16 10.33 11.41
C ASP A 140 -7.44 11.66 12.12
N ALA A 141 -6.53 12.09 13.00
CA ALA A 141 -6.66 13.36 13.70
C ALA A 141 -6.64 14.57 12.76
N LYS A 142 -5.80 14.55 11.72
CA LYS A 142 -5.75 15.61 10.71
C LYS A 142 -7.00 15.66 9.85
N LEU A 143 -7.54 14.50 9.48
CA LEU A 143 -8.79 14.42 8.70
C LEU A 143 -9.99 14.93 9.51
N ARG A 144 -10.02 14.70 10.83
CA ARG A 144 -11.05 15.30 11.71
C ARG A 144 -10.96 16.82 11.83
N ASP A 145 -9.81 17.40 11.54
CA ASP A 145 -9.53 18.83 11.64
C ASP A 145 -9.66 19.53 10.29
N VAL A 146 -10.07 18.79 9.24
CA VAL A 146 -10.48 19.38 7.96
C VAL A 146 -11.83 20.05 8.18
N GLY A 147 -12.03 21.22 7.57
CA GLY A 147 -13.20 22.09 7.75
C GLY A 147 -12.94 23.18 8.78
#